data_AF-A0AAD1ZD44-F1
#
_entry.id   AF-A0AAD1ZD44-F1
#
_cell.length_a   1.000
_cell.length_b   1.000
_cell.length_c   1.000
_cell.angle_alpha   90.00
_cell.angle_beta   90.00
_cell.angle_gamma   90.00
#
_symmetry.space_group_name_H-M   'P 1'
#
loop_
_entity.id
_entity.type
_entity.pdbx_description
1 polymer ?
#
loop_
_entity_poly.entity_id
_entity_poly.type
_entity_poly.pdbx_seq_one_letter_code
_entity_poly.pdbx_strand_id
1 'polypeptide(L)'
;MASLWQAAMGSSQSSENYDGVEFWVNPERCGWLMKQGEYIKTWRRRWFVLKQGKLFWFKESDINRGSKPRGVIPVANCLTVKGAEDVLNRQFAFELSTSTPDRSLIMRFSIMIAGNDELMSLDGCDE
;
A
#
# COMPACT_ATOMS: atom_id res chain seq x y z
N MET A 1 -31.65 17.27 10.78
CA MET A 1 -31.45 17.05 9.33
C MET A 1 -30.01 16.60 9.10
N ALA A 2 -29.71 15.31 9.26
CA ALA A 2 -28.39 14.77 8.95
C ALA A 2 -28.25 14.69 7.42
N SER A 3 -27.20 15.29 6.86
CA SER A 3 -26.97 15.33 5.43
C SER A 3 -26.89 13.92 4.84
N LEU A 4 -27.68 13.69 3.79
CA LEU A 4 -27.74 12.51 2.91
C LEU A 4 -26.40 12.10 2.23
N TRP A 5 -25.29 12.70 2.62
CA TRP A 5 -23.94 12.43 2.11
C TRP A 5 -23.15 11.42 2.95
N GLN A 6 -23.67 11.02 4.12
CA GLN A 6 -22.97 10.05 4.98
C GLN A 6 -23.11 8.58 4.50
N ALA A 7 -23.99 8.31 3.53
CA ALA A 7 -24.28 6.96 3.03
C ALA A 7 -23.34 6.46 1.90
N ALA A 8 -22.47 7.32 1.34
CA ALA A 8 -21.50 6.95 0.31
C ALA A 8 -20.05 6.95 0.81
N MET A 9 -19.84 7.23 2.10
CA MET A 9 -18.55 7.02 2.73
C MET A 9 -18.47 5.55 3.08
N GLY A 10 -17.96 4.75 2.15
CA GLY A 10 -17.23 3.55 2.52
C GLY A 10 -16.11 4.01 3.44
N SER A 11 -16.40 4.07 4.74
CA SER A 11 -15.38 4.19 5.75
C SER A 11 -14.43 3.05 5.49
N SER A 12 -13.24 3.38 4.97
CA SER A 12 -12.06 2.55 5.12
C SER A 12 -11.73 2.50 6.63
N GLN A 13 -12.63 1.93 7.42
CA GLN A 13 -12.40 1.51 8.79
C GLN A 13 -11.95 0.06 8.71
N SER A 14 -10.71 -0.16 8.26
CA SER A 14 -9.95 -1.29 8.79
C SER A 14 -9.08 -0.75 9.92
N SER A 15 -9.73 -0.42 11.05
CA SER A 15 -9.08 -0.37 12.36
C SER A 15 -8.81 -1.80 12.85
N GLU A 16 -8.35 -2.69 11.97
CA GLU A 16 -7.89 -4.01 12.37
C GLU A 16 -6.52 -3.83 13.02
N ASN A 17 -6.50 -4.05 14.34
CA ASN A 17 -5.34 -4.17 15.24
C ASN A 17 -3.97 -4.29 14.52
N TYR A 18 -3.39 -3.17 14.11
CA TYR A 18 -1.94 -3.04 13.94
C TYR A 18 -1.27 -2.53 15.22
N ASP A 19 -2.05 -2.42 16.30
CA ASP A 19 -1.56 -2.08 17.62
C ASP A 19 -0.49 -3.10 18.04
N GLY A 20 0.71 -2.60 18.33
CA GLY A 20 1.89 -3.41 18.64
C GLY A 20 2.84 -3.73 17.46
N VAL A 21 2.51 -3.41 16.21
CA VAL A 21 3.46 -3.57 15.10
C VAL A 21 4.34 -2.32 14.98
N GLU A 22 5.59 -2.43 15.38
CA GLU A 22 6.56 -1.33 15.31
C GLU A 22 7.12 -1.16 13.89
N PHE A 23 6.29 -0.78 12.92
CA PHE A 23 6.70 -0.64 11.51
C PHE A 23 7.85 0.35 11.26
N TRP A 24 8.22 1.19 12.24
CA TRP A 24 9.35 2.11 12.18
C TRP A 24 10.70 1.49 12.58
N VAL A 25 10.72 0.27 13.12
CA VAL A 25 11.97 -0.41 13.56
C VAL A 25 12.23 -1.60 12.64
N ASN A 26 13.42 -1.69 12.05
CA ASN A 26 13.91 -2.82 11.26
C ASN A 26 12.83 -3.51 10.38
N PRO A 27 12.20 -2.78 9.44
CA PRO A 27 11.21 -3.37 8.55
C PRO A 27 11.84 -4.41 7.61
N GLU A 28 11.11 -5.48 7.28
CA GLU A 28 11.63 -6.57 6.44
C GLU A 28 11.93 -6.09 5.02
N ARG A 29 11.03 -5.25 4.49
CA ARG A 29 11.21 -4.55 3.22
C ARG A 29 10.52 -3.19 3.31
N CYS A 30 11.14 -2.19 2.73
CA CYS A 30 10.60 -0.85 2.64
C CYS A 30 10.91 -0.26 1.27
N GLY A 31 10.06 0.63 0.76
CA GLY A 31 10.30 1.19 -0.57
C GLY A 31 9.17 2.01 -1.14
N TRP A 32 9.50 2.80 -2.15
CA TRP A 32 8.52 3.61 -2.86
C TRP A 32 7.84 2.84 -3.98
N LEU A 33 6.51 2.82 -3.98
CA LEU A 33 5.70 2.27 -5.07
C LEU A 33 4.67 3.29 -5.55
N MET A 34 4.26 3.17 -6.81
CA MET A 34 3.09 3.84 -7.33
C MET A 34 1.85 3.00 -7.04
N LYS A 35 0.90 3.55 -6.26
CA LYS A 35 -0.39 2.90 -5.98
C LYS A 35 -1.50 3.56 -6.77
N GLN A 36 -2.37 2.78 -7.41
CA GLN A 36 -3.60 3.30 -8.00
C GLN A 36 -4.66 3.59 -6.92
N GLY A 37 -5.33 4.73 -7.04
CA GLY A 37 -6.49 5.06 -6.23
C GLY A 37 -7.67 4.14 -6.51
N GLU A 38 -8.46 3.88 -5.47
CA GLU A 38 -9.59 2.93 -5.53
C GLU A 38 -10.78 3.53 -6.29
N TYR A 39 -11.21 4.73 -5.89
CA TYR A 39 -12.30 5.46 -6.54
C TYR A 39 -11.82 6.23 -7.76
N ILE A 40 -10.88 7.15 -7.55
CA ILE A 40 -10.25 7.92 -8.62
C ILE A 40 -9.00 7.17 -9.05
N LYS A 41 -8.98 6.67 -10.30
CA LYS A 41 -7.92 5.82 -10.87
C LYS A 41 -6.61 6.57 -11.18
N THR A 42 -6.20 7.47 -10.29
CA THR A 42 -4.92 8.17 -10.34
C THR A 42 -3.84 7.37 -9.64
N TRP A 43 -2.61 7.46 -10.15
CA TRP A 43 -1.45 6.83 -9.56
C TRP A 43 -0.75 7.79 -8.60
N ARG A 44 -0.47 7.34 -7.38
CA ARG A 44 0.18 8.17 -6.35
C ARG A 44 1.36 7.42 -5.76
N ARG A 45 2.48 8.11 -5.62
CA ARG A 45 3.66 7.63 -4.91
C ARG A 45 3.33 7.47 -3.42
N ARG A 46 3.62 6.29 -2.87
CA ARG A 46 3.45 5.94 -1.46
C ARG A 46 4.64 5.10 -1.01
N TRP A 47 5.06 5.34 0.22
CA TRP A 47 6.12 4.55 0.84
C TRP A 47 5.48 3.33 1.50
N PHE A 48 5.91 2.14 1.08
CA PHE A 48 5.41 0.88 1.59
C PHE A 48 6.39 0.28 2.58
N VAL A 49 5.85 -0.38 3.60
CA VAL A 49 6.61 -1.09 4.61
C VAL A 49 5.97 -2.45 4.83
N LEU A 50 6.76 -3.51 4.68
CA LEU A 50 6.38 -4.87 5.01
C LEU A 50 6.98 -5.23 6.37
N LYS A 51 6.13 -5.60 7.32
CA LYS A 51 6.56 -6.09 8.64
C LYS A 51 5.54 -7.04 9.23
N GLN A 52 6.01 -8.17 9.78
CA GLN A 52 5.17 -9.16 10.47
C GLN A 52 3.97 -9.61 9.63
N GLY A 53 4.19 -9.84 8.33
CA GLY A 53 3.14 -10.28 7.41
C GLY A 53 2.03 -9.24 7.17
N LYS A 54 2.28 -7.95 7.49
CA LYS A 54 1.38 -6.84 7.18
C LYS A 54 2.11 -5.83 6.31
N LEU A 55 1.43 -5.39 5.25
CA LEU A 55 1.91 -4.38 4.33
C LEU A 55 1.24 -3.03 4.66
N PHE A 56 2.03 -2.07 5.10
CA PHE A 56 1.63 -0.72 5.45
C PHE A 56 2.02 0.25 4.34
N TRP A 57 1.27 1.35 4.19
CA TRP A 57 1.72 2.45 3.33
C TRP A 57 1.48 3.84 3.91
N PHE A 58 2.41 4.73 3.58
CA PHE A 58 2.51 6.08 4.10
C PHE A 58 2.65 7.09 2.96
N LYS A 59 2.46 8.38 3.30
CA LYS A 59 2.63 9.47 2.34
C LYS A 59 4.11 9.76 2.08
N GLU A 60 4.93 9.62 3.11
CA GLU A 60 6.35 9.96 3.18
C GLU A 60 7.15 8.77 3.72
N SER A 61 8.46 8.74 3.46
CA SER A 61 9.38 7.69 3.90
C SER A 61 9.80 7.83 5.37
N ASP A 62 9.75 9.05 5.91
CA ASP A 62 10.10 9.33 7.31
C ASP A 62 8.99 8.84 8.24
N ILE A 63 9.13 7.58 8.66
CA ILE A 63 8.17 6.92 9.52
C ILE A 63 8.70 6.88 10.95
N ASN A 64 7.91 7.40 11.88
CA ASN A 64 8.17 7.35 13.31
C ASN A 64 7.00 6.66 14.04
N ARG A 65 7.14 6.50 15.36
CA ARG A 65 6.12 5.91 16.23
C ARG A 65 4.74 6.59 16.15
N GLY A 66 4.70 7.89 15.85
CA GLY A 66 3.47 8.68 15.72
C GLY A 66 2.87 8.66 14.31
N SER A 67 3.58 8.11 13.31
CA SER A 67 3.13 8.08 11.92
C SER A 67 1.92 7.17 11.77
N LYS A 68 0.86 7.70 11.15
CA LYS A 68 -0.37 6.93 10.89
C LYS A 68 -0.35 6.31 9.50
N PRO A 69 -0.46 4.98 9.35
CA PRO A 69 -0.58 4.36 8.04
C PRO A 69 -1.86 4.84 7.35
N ARG A 70 -1.81 5.01 6.01
CA ARG A 70 -3.00 5.35 5.21
C ARG A 70 -3.85 4.13 4.91
N GLY A 71 -3.28 2.95 5.05
CA GLY A 71 -3.99 1.70 5.14
C GLY A 71 -3.01 0.55 5.38
N VAL A 72 -3.59 -0.62 5.61
CA VAL A 72 -2.90 -1.85 5.96
C VAL A 72 -3.51 -2.97 5.15
N ILE A 73 -2.67 -3.85 4.62
CA ILE A 73 -3.08 -5.08 3.96
C ILE A 73 -2.40 -6.24 4.70
N PRO A 74 -3.17 -7.11 5.38
CA PRO A 74 -2.66 -8.38 5.87
C PRO A 74 -2.24 -9.24 4.67
N VAL A 75 -0.97 -9.67 4.62
CA VAL A 75 -0.46 -10.49 3.52
C VAL A 75 -1.16 -11.85 3.46
N ALA A 76 -1.63 -12.36 4.61
CA ALA A 76 -2.45 -13.56 4.69
C ALA A 76 -3.74 -13.48 3.85
N ASN A 77 -4.25 -12.27 3.60
CA ASN A 77 -5.48 -12.05 2.81
C ASN A 77 -5.18 -11.88 1.31
N CYS A 78 -3.92 -11.83 0.91
CA CYS A 78 -3.51 -11.73 -0.48
C CYS A 78 -3.72 -13.08 -1.18
N LEU A 79 -4.60 -13.10 -2.17
CA LEU A 79 -4.92 -14.30 -2.93
C LEU A 79 -3.96 -14.52 -4.10
N THR A 80 -3.71 -13.46 -4.86
CA THR A 80 -2.87 -13.54 -6.06
C THR A 80 -2.09 -12.25 -6.27
N VAL A 81 -0.89 -12.38 -6.81
CA VAL A 81 -0.08 -11.29 -7.36
C VAL A 81 0.19 -11.62 -8.83
N LYS A 82 -0.13 -10.70 -9.74
CA LYS A 82 0.00 -10.92 -11.19
C LYS A 82 0.61 -9.69 -11.85
N GLY A 83 1.46 -9.91 -12.85
CA GLY A 83 1.88 -8.85 -13.76
C GLY A 83 0.67 -8.24 -14.46
N ALA A 84 0.68 -6.93 -14.63
CA ALA A 84 -0.40 -6.15 -15.20
C ALA A 84 0.14 -5.07 -16.15
N GLU A 85 1.34 -5.27 -16.66
CA GLU A 85 2.04 -4.33 -17.53
C GLU A 85 1.23 -4.05 -18.80
N ASP A 86 0.73 -5.10 -19.45
CA ASP A 86 -0.07 -5.01 -20.68
C ASP A 86 -1.45 -4.40 -20.42
N VAL A 87 -2.09 -4.78 -19.31
CA VAL A 87 -3.45 -4.34 -18.97
C VAL A 87 -3.48 -2.86 -18.56
N LEU A 88 -2.42 -2.40 -17.87
CA LEU A 88 -2.34 -1.05 -17.32
C LEU A 88 -1.49 -0.11 -18.19
N ASN A 89 -0.89 -0.64 -19.25
CA ASN A 89 0.08 0.05 -20.12
C ASN A 89 1.14 0.80 -19.29
N ARG A 90 1.69 0.11 -18.29
CA ARG A 90 2.65 0.69 -17.33
C ARG A 90 3.71 -0.35 -16.98
N GLN A 91 4.97 0.03 -17.13
CA GLN A 91 6.09 -0.86 -16.81
C GLN A 91 6.10 -1.25 -15.33
N PHE A 92 6.49 -2.50 -15.07
CA PHE A 92 6.60 -3.09 -13.73
C PHE A 92 5.32 -2.94 -12.90
N ALA A 93 4.17 -2.91 -13.55
CA ALA A 93 2.88 -2.82 -12.91
C ALA A 93 2.37 -4.21 -12.57
N PHE A 94 1.83 -4.35 -11.37
CA PHE A 94 1.26 -5.61 -10.89
C PHE A 94 -0.05 -5.37 -10.16
N GLU A 95 -0.92 -6.37 -10.24
CA GLU A 95 -2.18 -6.44 -9.52
C GLU A 95 -2.05 -7.40 -8.35
N LEU A 96 -2.62 -6.98 -7.22
CA LEU A 96 -2.73 -7.76 -6.01
C LEU A 96 -4.22 -7.88 -5.67
N SER A 97 -4.71 -9.12 -5.63
CA SER A 97 -6.10 -9.41 -5.25
C SER A 97 -6.15 -9.82 -3.78
N THR A 98 -6.99 -9.17 -2.98
CA THR A 98 -7.22 -9.53 -1.59
C THR A 98 -8.63 -10.00 -1.35
N SER A 99 -8.80 -10.99 -0.49
CA SER A 99 -10.10 -11.33 0.09
C SER A 99 -10.30 -10.54 1.37
N THR A 100 -11.26 -9.61 1.39
CA THR A 100 -11.85 -9.16 2.64
C THR A 100 -13.21 -9.86 2.81
N PRO A 101 -13.72 -10.04 4.04
CA PRO A 101 -14.97 -10.76 4.28
C PRO A 101 -16.15 -10.24 3.46
N ASP A 102 -16.16 -8.93 3.18
CA ASP A 102 -17.27 -8.30 2.47
C ASP A 102 -17.01 -8.13 0.97
N ARG A 103 -15.74 -8.08 0.51
CA ARG A 103 -15.39 -7.76 -0.88
C ARG A 103 -14.04 -8.36 -1.31
N SER A 104 -13.95 -8.77 -2.57
CA SER A 104 -12.66 -8.93 -3.23
C SER A 104 -12.15 -7.57 -3.71
N LEU A 105 -10.98 -7.14 -3.23
CA LEU A 105 -10.35 -5.90 -3.69
C LEU A 105 -9.19 -6.21 -4.62
N ILE A 106 -9.15 -5.52 -5.77
CA ILE A 106 -7.99 -5.54 -6.67
C ILE A 106 -7.23 -4.24 -6.47
N MET A 107 -6.02 -4.35 -5.97
CA MET A 107 -5.10 -3.24 -5.81
C MET A 107 -4.05 -3.29 -6.90
N ARG A 108 -3.72 -2.12 -7.45
CA ARG A 108 -2.75 -2.00 -8.53
C ARG A 108 -1.56 -1.20 -8.06
N PHE A 109 -0.38 -1.74 -8.32
CA PHE A 109 0.89 -1.16 -7.96
C PHE A 109 1.79 -1.10 -9.18
N SER A 110 2.80 -0.25 -9.12
CA SER A 110 3.88 -0.24 -10.09
C SER A 110 5.18 0.12 -9.38
N ILE A 111 6.21 -0.66 -9.66
CA ILE A 111 7.54 -0.43 -9.14
C ILE A 111 8.11 0.79 -9.85
N MET A 112 8.63 1.74 -9.08
CA MET A 112 9.36 2.85 -9.64
C MET A 112 10.82 2.43 -9.78
N ILE A 113 11.25 2.21 -11.01
CA ILE A 113 12.66 2.15 -11.33
C ILE A 113 13.09 3.57 -11.66
N ALA A 114 14.04 4.11 -10.89
CA ALA A 114 14.62 5.39 -11.22
C ALA A 114 15.35 5.27 -12.57
N GLY A 115 14.99 6.11 -13.52
CA GLY A 115 15.71 6.23 -14.78
C GLY A 115 16.99 7.02 -14.55
N ASN A 116 18.13 6.31 -14.56
CA ASN A 116 19.50 6.78 -14.48
C ASN A 116 19.92 7.57 -13.21
N ASP A 117 20.96 7.03 -12.55
CA ASP A 117 21.84 7.59 -11.49
C ASP A 117 21.38 7.72 -10.03
N GLU A 118 20.14 7.41 -9.65
CA GLU A 118 19.81 7.19 -8.24
C GLU A 118 18.88 5.98 -8.09
N LEU A 119 19.47 4.81 -7.85
CA LEU A 119 18.74 3.67 -7.30
C LEU A 119 18.05 4.13 -6.00
N MET A 120 16.76 4.48 -6.05
CA MET A 120 15.92 4.39 -4.86
C MET A 120 15.67 2.90 -4.61
N SER A 121 16.71 2.29 -4.08
CA SER A 121 16.81 0.92 -3.67
C SER A 121 15.64 0.56 -2.75
N LEU A 122 15.18 -0.69 -2.86
CA LEU A 122 14.46 -1.39 -1.80
C LEU A 122 15.38 -1.64 -0.57
N ASP A 123 16.64 -1.22 -0.67
CA ASP A 123 17.66 -1.23 0.36
C ASP A 123 17.70 0.16 1.00
N GLY A 124 17.11 0.25 2.18
CA GLY A 124 17.06 1.47 2.98
C GLY A 124 16.20 1.24 4.23
N CYS A 125 16.27 0.03 4.77
CA CYS A 125 15.86 -0.22 6.13
C CYS A 125 17.20 -0.40 6.89
N ASP A 126 17.88 0.70 7.18
CA ASP A 126 19.17 0.69 7.91
C ASP A 126 19.03 -0.11 9.21
N GLU A 127 20.08 -0.91 9.48
CA GLU A 127 20.29 -1.84 10.61
C GLU A 127 19.97 -1.27 12.00
#